data_AF-B8BL23-F1
#
_entry.id   AF-B8BL23-F1
#
_cell.length_a   1.000
_cell.length_b   1.000
_cell.length_c   1.000
_cell.angle_alpha   90.00
_cell.angle_beta   90.00
_cell.angle_gamma   90.00
#
_symmetry.space_group_name_H-M   'P 1'
#
loop_
_entity.id
_entity.type
_entity.pdbx_description
1 polymer ?
#
loop_
_entity_poly.entity_id
_entity_poly.type
_entity_poly.pdbx_seq_one_letter_code
_entity_poly.pdbx_strand_id
1 'polypeptide(L)'
;MAEEDIHKTAFRCPGAIGLFEWVIMTFGLKSAGATYQRDMNYIYHDLIGWLVEVYIDDVVVKSKEVEDHIADLRKVFERTRKYGLKMNPTKCAFGVSAGQFLGFLVHEMGIEATQRSVNAIKKIQPPENKTELQEMIGKINFVRRFISNLSGRLEPFTPLLRLKADQQFTWGVEQQKALDNIKEYLSSSPVLIPPQKGIPFRLYLSVGEKSIGLVLIQELEGKERVVFYLSRWLLDAETPYSPVEKLCLCLYFSCTRLRHYLLSNECTVICKSDVVRYMLSAPILKGRVGKWIFSLTEFDLRYESPKAIKGQAIADFIVEHRDDSISSVEIVPWTLFFDGSLRTHGCGIGLVIISPRGHVSSLLILLNHMRPIIKLSMKQCSRGCNYSRKLKPIPLKSWGILC
;
A
#
# COMPACT_ATOMS: atom_id res chain seq x y z
N MET A 1 35.50 18.29 -8.19
CA MET A 1 35.08 17.43 -9.32
C MET A 1 36.19 16.43 -9.59
N ALA A 2 35.89 15.27 -10.18
CA ALA A 2 36.96 14.41 -10.71
C ALA A 2 37.68 15.16 -11.84
N GLU A 3 39.00 15.12 -11.87
CA GLU A 3 39.81 15.96 -12.78
C GLU A 3 39.48 15.67 -14.25
N GLU A 4 39.26 14.40 -14.57
CA GLU A 4 38.85 13.91 -15.90
C GLU A 4 37.49 14.44 -16.36
N ASP A 5 36.65 14.95 -15.45
CA ASP A 5 35.30 15.43 -15.75
C ASP A 5 35.15 16.96 -15.73
N ILE A 6 36.18 17.71 -15.32
CA ILE A 6 36.11 19.18 -15.16
C ILE A 6 35.74 19.86 -16.48
N HIS A 7 36.39 19.48 -17.59
CA HIS A 7 36.15 20.04 -18.92
C HIS A 7 34.70 19.87 -19.41
N LYS A 8 33.96 18.88 -18.89
CA LYS A 8 32.54 18.65 -19.24
C LYS A 8 31.60 19.70 -18.65
N THR A 9 32.09 20.49 -17.70
CA THR A 9 31.32 21.54 -17.02
C THR A 9 31.53 22.93 -17.65
N ALA A 10 32.17 22.99 -18.81
CA ALA A 10 32.54 24.23 -19.46
C ALA A 10 31.33 25.11 -19.83
N PHE A 11 31.44 26.41 -19.58
CA PHE A 11 30.42 27.41 -19.90
C PHE A 11 31.03 28.74 -20.35
N ARG A 12 30.23 29.58 -21.01
CA ARG A 12 30.62 30.93 -21.44
C ARG A 12 29.79 31.97 -20.71
N CYS A 13 30.45 32.99 -20.18
CA CYS A 13 29.78 34.15 -19.61
C CYS A 13 29.56 35.22 -20.70
N PRO A 14 28.32 35.69 -20.95
CA PRO A 14 28.10 36.85 -21.80
C PRO A 14 28.92 38.05 -21.28
N GLY A 15 29.71 38.68 -22.15
CA GLY A 15 30.56 39.82 -21.80
C GLY A 15 31.99 39.48 -21.33
N ALA A 16 32.34 38.20 -21.18
CA ALA A 16 33.72 37.78 -20.91
C ALA A 16 34.33 37.07 -22.13
N ILE A 17 35.60 37.35 -22.43
CA ILE A 17 36.37 36.62 -23.46
C ILE A 17 37.01 35.41 -22.78
N GLY A 18 36.40 34.23 -22.93
CA GLY A 18 36.95 32.97 -22.41
C GLY A 18 35.93 31.83 -22.31
N LEU A 19 36.45 30.65 -21.97
CA LEU A 19 35.69 29.48 -21.55
C LEU A 19 36.02 29.22 -20.07
N PHE A 20 35.01 29.00 -19.25
CA PHE A 20 35.15 28.76 -17.82
C PHE A 20 34.69 27.35 -17.48
N GLU A 21 35.31 26.74 -16.47
CA GLU A 21 35.01 25.38 -16.04
C GLU A 21 34.83 25.35 -14.52
N TRP A 22 34.05 24.40 -14.03
CA TRP A 22 33.82 24.24 -12.60
C TRP A 22 34.78 23.22 -11.98
N VAL A 23 35.65 23.71 -11.10
CA VAL A 23 36.59 22.88 -10.33
C VAL A 23 35.93 22.14 -9.16
N ILE A 24 34.79 22.67 -8.68
CA ILE A 24 33.94 22.06 -7.64
C ILE A 24 32.63 21.56 -8.23
N MET A 25 31.97 20.63 -7.52
CA MET A 25 30.66 20.15 -7.94
C MET A 25 29.63 21.28 -7.86
N THR A 26 28.89 21.50 -8.93
CA THR A 26 27.90 22.57 -9.04
C THR A 26 26.46 22.08 -8.99
N PHE A 27 25.56 23.02 -8.70
CA PHE A 27 24.13 22.80 -8.84
C PHE A 27 23.75 22.59 -10.32
N GLY A 28 22.71 21.80 -10.55
CA GLY A 28 22.17 21.50 -11.89
C GLY A 28 22.72 20.22 -12.51
N LEU A 29 23.79 19.63 -11.98
CA LEU A 29 24.26 18.30 -12.41
C LEU A 29 23.28 17.22 -11.93
N LYS A 30 22.82 16.37 -12.86
CA LYS A 30 21.83 15.31 -12.60
C LYS A 30 22.21 14.37 -11.43
N SER A 31 23.50 14.09 -11.28
CA SER A 31 24.01 13.16 -10.26
C SER A 31 24.50 13.83 -8.98
N ALA A 32 24.50 15.17 -8.90
CA ALA A 32 25.08 15.88 -7.75
C ALA A 32 24.42 15.48 -6.42
N GLY A 33 23.10 15.34 -6.39
CA GLY A 33 22.38 14.91 -5.19
C GLY A 33 22.76 13.50 -4.71
N ALA A 34 22.98 12.57 -5.65
CA ALA A 34 23.40 11.20 -5.33
C ALA A 34 24.85 11.17 -4.81
N THR A 35 25.75 11.95 -5.42
CA THR A 35 27.13 12.11 -4.94
C THR A 35 27.14 12.69 -3.53
N TYR A 36 26.38 13.77 -3.30
CA TYR A 36 26.30 14.41 -1.99
C TYR A 36 25.72 13.48 -0.92
N GLN A 37 24.65 12.73 -1.23
CA GLN A 37 24.11 11.73 -0.32
C GLN A 37 25.14 10.64 0.02
N ARG A 38 25.94 10.20 -0.96
CA ARG A 38 26.99 9.19 -0.74
C ARG A 38 28.07 9.72 0.20
N ASP A 39 28.49 10.96 0.02
CA ASP A 39 29.45 11.62 0.92
C ASP A 39 28.88 11.76 2.32
N MET A 40 27.63 12.20 2.45
CA MET A 40 26.95 12.28 3.76
C MET A 40 26.82 10.93 4.46
N ASN A 41 26.47 9.89 3.71
CA ASN A 41 26.41 8.53 4.22
C ASN A 41 27.79 8.07 4.71
N TYR A 42 28.86 8.42 4.01
CA TYR A 42 30.22 8.08 4.42
C TYR A 42 30.65 8.86 5.68
N ILE A 43 30.38 10.16 5.72
CA ILE A 43 30.79 11.05 6.83
C ILE A 43 30.08 10.66 8.14
N TYR A 44 28.77 10.38 8.07
CA TYR A 44 27.94 10.10 9.24
C TYR A 44 27.54 8.61 9.38
N HIS A 45 28.20 7.68 8.69
CA HIS A 45 27.79 6.27 8.59
C HIS A 45 27.43 5.59 9.92
N ASP A 46 28.18 5.88 10.99
CA ASP A 46 28.02 5.32 12.34
C ASP A 46 27.01 6.09 13.20
N LEU A 47 26.64 7.30 12.79
CA LEU A 47 25.67 8.15 13.49
C LEU A 47 24.27 8.08 12.84
N ILE A 48 24.18 7.71 11.56
CA ILE A 48 22.93 7.62 10.80
C ILE A 48 21.98 6.59 11.42
N GLY A 49 20.70 6.97 11.56
CA GLY A 49 19.64 6.11 12.09
C GLY A 49 19.68 5.93 13.61
N TRP A 50 20.70 6.47 14.28
CA TRP A 50 20.81 6.57 15.73
C TRP A 50 20.69 8.02 16.20
N LEU A 51 21.69 8.85 15.93
CA LEU A 51 21.74 10.27 16.34
C LEU A 51 21.39 11.21 15.19
N VAL A 52 21.68 10.81 13.95
CA VAL A 52 21.56 11.68 12.78
C VAL A 52 20.62 11.04 11.76
N GLU A 53 19.78 11.86 11.13
CA GLU A 53 19.10 11.54 9.88
C GLU A 53 19.61 12.51 8.82
N VAL A 54 19.98 12.00 7.64
CA VAL A 54 20.51 12.83 6.55
C VAL A 54 19.77 12.56 5.26
N TYR A 55 19.35 13.64 4.60
CA TYR A 55 18.84 13.61 3.24
C TYR A 55 19.45 14.75 2.43
N ILE A 56 20.34 14.39 1.51
CA ILE A 56 21.15 15.33 0.72
C ILE A 56 21.78 16.37 1.66
N ASP A 57 21.32 17.62 1.61
CA ASP A 57 21.80 18.77 2.38
C ASP A 57 21.13 18.96 3.74
N ASP A 58 20.00 18.30 3.98
CA ASP A 58 19.27 18.39 5.24
C ASP A 58 19.80 17.35 6.25
N VAL A 59 20.34 17.83 7.37
CA VAL A 59 20.86 17.03 8.48
C VAL A 59 20.03 17.31 9.73
N VAL A 60 19.43 16.27 10.30
CA VAL A 60 18.68 16.34 11.57
C VAL A 60 19.44 15.57 12.63
N VAL A 61 19.73 16.23 13.74
CA VAL A 61 20.31 15.60 14.94
C VAL A 61 19.19 15.42 15.95
N LYS A 62 19.03 14.20 16.45
CA LYS A 62 18.01 13.82 17.42
C LYS A 62 18.67 13.18 18.64
N SER A 63 18.12 13.49 19.80
CA SER A 63 18.48 12.91 21.09
C SER A 63 17.21 12.51 21.81
N LYS A 64 17.31 11.55 22.73
CA LYS A 64 16.16 11.11 23.53
C LYS A 64 15.80 12.14 24.61
N GLU A 65 16.82 12.60 25.31
CA GLU A 65 16.72 13.57 26.40
C GLU A 65 17.41 14.88 26.01
N VAL A 66 17.00 15.98 26.64
CA VAL A 66 17.53 17.32 26.36
C VAL A 66 18.97 17.45 26.87
N GLU A 67 19.28 16.80 27.98
CA GLU A 67 20.58 16.81 28.65
C GLU A 67 21.66 16.17 27.77
N ASP A 68 21.31 15.10 27.06
CA ASP A 68 22.21 14.40 26.13
C ASP A 68 22.44 15.18 24.84
N HIS A 69 21.52 16.08 24.47
CA HIS A 69 21.51 16.71 23.16
C HIS A 69 22.75 17.56 22.87
N ILE A 70 23.30 18.24 23.89
CA ILE A 70 24.53 19.02 23.76
C ILE A 70 25.73 18.09 23.46
N ALA A 71 25.79 16.93 24.12
CA ALA A 71 26.86 15.97 23.92
C ALA A 71 26.77 15.33 22.53
N ASP A 72 25.56 15.03 22.06
CA ASP A 72 25.35 14.47 20.72
C ASP A 72 25.66 15.48 19.61
N LEU A 73 25.22 16.75 19.77
CA LEU A 73 25.59 17.83 18.85
C LEU A 73 27.12 18.00 18.76
N ARG A 74 27.83 17.87 19.87
CA ARG A 74 29.30 17.91 19.88
C ARG A 74 29.90 16.84 18.97
N LYS A 75 29.45 15.59 19.08
CA LYS A 75 29.92 14.47 18.21
C LYS A 75 29.67 14.78 16.73
N VAL A 76 28.48 15.31 16.41
CA VAL A 76 28.11 15.66 15.04
C VAL A 76 29.00 16.78 14.51
N PHE A 77 29.21 17.86 15.28
CA PHE A 77 30.05 18.98 14.85
C PHE A 77 31.53 18.62 14.72
N GLU A 78 32.05 17.77 15.60
CA GLU A 78 33.41 17.22 15.46
C GLU A 78 33.54 16.46 14.15
N ARG A 79 32.53 15.65 13.79
CA ARG A 79 32.48 14.94 12.52
C ARG A 79 32.40 15.90 11.33
N THR A 80 31.50 16.88 11.38
CA THR A 80 31.36 17.93 10.34
C THR A 80 32.70 18.63 10.11
N ARG A 81 33.39 19.03 11.19
CA ARG A 81 34.67 19.72 11.14
C ARG A 81 35.78 18.85 10.59
N LYS A 82 35.84 17.57 10.99
CA LYS A 82 36.84 16.61 10.51
C LYS A 82 36.82 16.48 8.98
N TYR A 83 35.65 16.51 8.37
CA TYR A 83 35.47 16.38 6.91
C TYR A 83 35.33 17.73 6.19
N GLY A 84 35.56 18.85 6.89
CA GLY A 84 35.55 20.19 6.28
C GLY A 84 34.18 20.67 5.79
N LEU A 85 33.09 20.05 6.26
CA LEU A 85 31.74 20.50 5.95
C LEU A 85 31.44 21.82 6.64
N LYS A 86 30.67 22.69 5.98
CA LYS A 86 30.22 23.97 6.52
C LYS A 86 28.71 24.02 6.54
N MET A 87 28.15 24.41 7.68
CA MET A 87 26.73 24.63 7.87
C MET A 87 26.44 26.14 7.76
N ASN A 88 25.29 26.51 7.22
CA ASN A 88 24.86 27.90 7.19
C ASN A 88 24.12 28.24 8.50
N PRO A 89 24.69 29.06 9.40
CA PRO A 89 24.10 29.31 10.71
C PRO A 89 22.69 29.90 10.65
N THR A 90 22.37 30.70 9.62
CA THR A 90 21.04 31.32 9.49
C THR A 90 19.95 30.33 9.07
N LYS A 91 20.35 29.17 8.54
CA LYS A 91 19.44 28.07 8.18
C LYS A 91 19.39 26.97 9.24
N CYS A 92 20.24 27.03 10.25
CA CYS A 92 20.25 26.05 11.34
C CYS A 92 19.24 26.43 12.42
N ALA A 93 18.50 25.44 12.90
CA ALA A 93 17.66 25.53 14.09
C ALA A 93 18.22 24.57 15.16
N PHE A 94 18.33 25.04 16.41
CA PHE A 94 18.90 24.28 17.51
C PHE A 94 17.94 24.23 18.70
N GLY A 95 17.92 23.11 19.43
CA GLY A 95 17.13 22.96 20.65
C GLY A 95 15.61 23.08 20.45
N VAL A 96 15.12 22.71 19.26
CA VAL A 96 13.70 22.79 18.92
C VAL A 96 12.98 21.49 19.27
N SER A 97 11.80 21.58 19.88
CA SER A 97 10.90 20.43 20.12
C SER A 97 10.10 20.03 18.87
N ALA A 98 9.99 20.94 17.90
CA ALA A 98 9.37 20.74 16.62
C ALA A 98 10.21 21.39 15.51
N GLY A 99 10.45 20.68 14.41
CA GLY A 99 11.29 21.14 13.31
C GLY A 99 10.72 20.78 11.94
N GLN A 100 11.00 21.62 10.94
CA GLN A 100 10.67 21.30 9.54
C GLN A 100 11.76 20.42 8.93
N PHE A 101 11.37 19.29 8.36
CA PHE A 101 12.27 18.38 7.65
C PHE A 101 11.59 17.82 6.40
N LEU A 102 12.24 17.93 5.24
CA LEU A 102 11.72 17.46 3.95
C LEU A 102 10.30 17.94 3.61
N GLY A 103 9.95 19.15 4.07
CA GLY A 103 8.63 19.75 3.86
C GLY A 103 7.52 19.25 4.80
N PHE A 104 7.86 18.48 5.84
CA PHE A 104 6.95 18.06 6.91
C PHE A 104 7.37 18.66 8.25
N LEU A 105 6.40 18.84 9.15
CA LEU A 105 6.65 19.24 10.53
C LEU A 105 6.85 17.96 11.36
N VAL A 106 7.99 17.84 12.03
CA VAL A 106 8.33 16.70 12.89
C VAL A 106 8.42 17.20 14.32
N HIS A 107 7.69 16.56 15.23
CA HIS A 107 7.66 16.88 16.65
C HIS A 107 7.43 15.62 17.48
N GLU A 108 7.43 15.74 18.81
CA GLU A 108 7.32 14.60 19.74
C GLU A 108 6.12 13.68 19.47
N MET A 109 4.96 14.26 19.14
CA MET A 109 3.74 13.46 18.90
C MET A 109 3.71 12.80 17.52
N GLY A 110 4.52 13.25 16.57
CA GLY A 110 4.56 12.67 15.24
C GLY A 110 5.03 13.61 14.12
N ILE A 111 4.54 13.31 12.93
CA ILE A 111 4.80 13.98 11.66
C ILE A 111 3.48 14.56 11.20
N GLU A 112 3.51 15.84 10.82
CA GLU A 112 2.37 16.58 10.31
C GLU A 112 2.69 17.22 8.95
N ALA A 113 1.64 17.48 8.18
CA ALA A 113 1.78 18.30 6.97
C ALA A 113 2.09 19.74 7.38
N THR A 114 3.16 20.31 6.84
CA THR A 114 3.52 21.71 7.13
C THR A 114 2.39 22.65 6.70
N GLN A 115 2.13 23.70 7.49
CA GLN A 115 1.13 24.73 7.15
C GLN A 115 1.35 25.32 5.75
N ARG A 116 2.59 25.39 5.28
CA ARG A 116 2.93 25.77 3.89
C ARG A 116 2.30 24.86 2.85
N SER A 117 2.41 23.55 3.01
CA SER A 117 1.85 22.55 2.09
C SER A 117 0.32 22.54 2.15
N VAL A 118 -0.25 22.64 3.35
CA VAL A 118 -1.70 22.76 3.55
C VAL A 118 -2.23 24.04 2.92
N ASN A 119 -1.59 25.19 3.17
CA ASN A 119 -1.98 26.47 2.58
C ASN A 119 -1.84 26.47 1.06
N ALA A 120 -0.80 25.83 0.51
CA ALA A 120 -0.63 25.69 -0.93
C ALA A 120 -1.82 24.95 -1.55
N ILE A 121 -2.32 23.89 -0.89
CA ILE A 121 -3.49 23.13 -1.34
C ILE A 121 -4.80 23.91 -1.15
N LYS A 122 -4.96 24.62 -0.02
CA LYS A 122 -6.14 25.47 0.22
C LYS A 122 -6.30 26.56 -0.85
N LYS A 123 -5.18 27.14 -1.31
CA LYS A 123 -5.15 28.19 -2.33
C LYS A 123 -5.29 27.67 -3.77
N ILE A 124 -5.36 26.36 -3.99
CA ILE A 124 -5.57 25.80 -5.33
C ILE A 124 -6.90 26.31 -5.87
N GLN A 125 -6.83 26.97 -7.02
CA GLN A 125 -7.99 27.33 -7.80
C GLN A 125 -8.41 26.14 -8.67
N PRO A 126 -9.69 26.08 -9.09
CA PRO A 126 -10.14 25.11 -10.07
C PRO A 126 -9.23 25.13 -11.30
N PRO A 127 -8.62 24.00 -11.70
CA PRO A 127 -7.78 23.97 -12.88
C PRO A 127 -8.62 24.22 -14.13
N GLU A 128 -8.07 24.93 -15.10
CA GLU A 128 -8.73 25.25 -16.37
C GLU A 128 -8.33 24.27 -17.49
N ASN A 129 -7.23 23.54 -17.29
CA ASN A 129 -6.70 22.60 -18.26
C ASN A 129 -6.09 21.36 -17.62
N LYS A 130 -5.78 20.38 -18.47
CA LYS A 130 -5.22 19.08 -18.06
C LYS A 130 -3.84 19.21 -17.37
N THR A 131 -3.02 20.18 -17.77
CA THR A 131 -1.69 20.40 -17.18
C THR A 131 -1.83 20.90 -15.76
N GLU A 132 -2.67 21.90 -15.53
CA GLU A 132 -2.98 22.41 -14.18
C GLU A 132 -3.61 21.35 -13.29
N LEU A 133 -4.47 20.49 -13.85
CA LEU A 133 -5.04 19.36 -13.12
C LEU A 133 -3.93 18.38 -12.69
N GLN A 134 -2.97 18.07 -13.56
CA GLN A 134 -1.84 17.20 -13.23
C GLN A 134 -0.95 17.84 -12.15
N GLU A 135 -0.71 19.15 -12.22
CA GLU A 135 0.02 19.88 -11.17
C GLU A 135 -0.71 19.87 -9.83
N MET A 136 -2.03 20.09 -9.83
CA MET A 136 -2.88 19.99 -8.64
C MET A 136 -2.76 18.61 -8.01
N ILE A 137 -2.91 17.54 -8.80
CA ILE A 137 -2.80 16.17 -8.34
C ILE A 137 -1.37 15.87 -7.84
N GLY A 138 -0.34 16.45 -8.46
CA GLY A 138 1.05 16.39 -7.98
C GLY A 138 1.21 17.00 -6.60
N LYS A 139 0.65 18.20 -6.37
CA LYS A 139 0.66 18.89 -5.06
C LYS A 139 -0.07 18.09 -3.99
N ILE A 140 -1.23 17.49 -4.31
CA ILE A 140 -1.98 16.63 -3.39
C ILE A 140 -1.19 15.35 -3.08
N ASN A 141 -0.54 14.76 -4.08
CA ASN A 141 0.26 13.54 -3.90
C ASN A 141 1.47 13.74 -2.98
N PHE A 142 2.00 14.96 -2.86
CA PHE A 142 3.07 15.27 -1.91
C PHE A 142 2.66 14.95 -0.46
N VAL A 143 1.40 15.22 -0.10
CA VAL A 143 0.83 14.94 1.23
C VAL A 143 -0.01 13.65 1.29
N ARG A 144 0.09 12.78 0.28
CA ARG A 144 -0.76 11.57 0.16
C ARG A 144 -0.76 10.67 1.40
N ARG A 145 0.35 10.66 2.15
CA ARG A 145 0.52 9.80 3.33
C ARG A 145 -0.45 10.14 4.45
N PHE A 146 -0.97 11.37 4.47
CA PHE A 146 -1.92 11.88 5.47
C PHE A 146 -3.37 11.71 5.05
N ILE A 147 -3.64 11.39 3.78
CA ILE A 147 -4.99 11.38 3.22
C ILE A 147 -5.51 9.94 3.17
N SER A 148 -6.50 9.64 4.01
CA SER A 148 -7.26 8.40 3.88
C SER A 148 -8.05 8.39 2.57
N ASN A 149 -8.10 7.21 1.93
CA ASN A 149 -8.73 6.98 0.62
C ASN A 149 -8.43 8.04 -0.46
N LEU A 150 -7.17 8.45 -0.61
CA LEU A 150 -6.81 9.46 -1.62
C LEU A 150 -7.28 9.06 -3.03
N SER A 151 -7.19 7.78 -3.38
CA SER A 151 -7.68 7.26 -4.65
C SER A 151 -9.14 7.62 -4.85
N GLY A 152 -10.06 7.21 -3.96
CA GLY A 152 -11.49 7.52 -4.10
C GLY A 152 -11.77 9.01 -4.14
N ARG A 153 -11.07 9.81 -3.32
CA ARG A 153 -11.18 11.29 -3.32
C ARG A 153 -10.75 11.92 -4.64
N LEU A 154 -9.86 11.26 -5.40
CA LEU A 154 -9.43 11.70 -6.73
C LEU A 154 -10.28 11.09 -7.87
N GLU A 155 -11.28 10.24 -7.59
CA GLU A 155 -12.15 9.63 -8.63
C GLU A 155 -12.71 10.67 -9.59
N PRO A 156 -13.30 11.78 -9.11
CA PRO A 156 -14.00 12.72 -9.98
C PRO A 156 -13.09 13.42 -11.00
N PHE A 157 -11.77 13.43 -10.76
CA PHE A 157 -10.78 14.00 -11.67
C PHE A 157 -10.32 13.04 -12.77
N THR A 158 -10.61 11.74 -12.63
CA THR A 158 -10.13 10.70 -13.57
C THR A 158 -10.61 10.92 -15.01
N PRO A 159 -11.89 11.25 -15.27
CA PRO A 159 -12.36 11.53 -16.62
C PRO A 159 -11.57 12.67 -17.28
N LEU A 160 -11.25 13.72 -16.51
CA LEU A 160 -10.51 14.89 -16.99
C LEU A 160 -9.05 14.56 -17.34
N LEU A 161 -8.44 13.58 -16.66
CA LEU A 161 -7.10 13.09 -17.01
C LEU A 161 -7.09 12.25 -18.30
N ARG A 162 -8.20 11.58 -18.61
CA ARG A 162 -8.36 10.70 -19.78
C ARG A 162 -8.90 11.43 -21.01
N LEU A 163 -9.12 12.74 -20.95
CA LEU A 163 -9.54 13.55 -22.10
C LEU A 163 -8.58 13.37 -23.27
N LYS A 164 -9.17 13.13 -24.45
CA LYS A 164 -8.49 13.17 -25.75
C LYS A 164 -8.33 14.62 -26.21
N ALA A 165 -7.45 14.86 -27.19
CA ALA A 165 -7.10 16.21 -27.65
C ALA A 165 -8.29 17.00 -28.23
N ASP A 166 -9.34 16.30 -28.68
CA ASP A 166 -10.57 16.83 -29.26
C ASP A 166 -11.68 17.11 -28.22
N GLN A 167 -11.48 16.73 -26.96
CA GLN A 167 -12.50 16.87 -25.91
C GLN A 167 -12.28 18.13 -25.07
N GLN A 168 -13.36 18.87 -24.84
CA GLN A 168 -13.32 20.07 -24.01
C GLN A 168 -13.10 19.72 -22.53
N PHE A 169 -12.19 20.43 -21.89
CA PHE A 169 -12.01 20.36 -20.44
C PHE A 169 -13.12 21.16 -19.76
N THR A 170 -13.95 20.49 -18.95
CA THR A 170 -15.03 21.12 -18.19
C THR A 170 -14.91 20.76 -16.71
N TRP A 171 -14.75 21.77 -15.87
CA TRP A 171 -14.74 21.61 -14.43
C TRP A 171 -16.17 21.66 -13.88
N GLY A 172 -16.67 20.54 -13.39
CA GLY A 172 -18.04 20.40 -12.90
C GLY A 172 -18.17 20.49 -11.38
N VAL A 173 -19.43 20.39 -10.93
CA VAL A 173 -19.79 20.44 -9.50
C VAL A 173 -19.18 19.28 -8.71
N GLU A 174 -19.13 18.08 -9.30
CA GLU A 174 -18.53 16.90 -8.67
C GLU A 174 -17.03 17.07 -8.44
N GLN A 175 -16.30 17.65 -9.41
CA GLN A 175 -14.88 17.94 -9.27
C GLN A 175 -14.63 19.03 -8.23
N GLN A 176 -15.46 20.07 -8.22
CA GLN A 176 -15.37 21.13 -7.21
C GLN A 176 -15.60 20.57 -5.80
N LYS A 177 -16.66 19.79 -5.62
CA LYS A 177 -16.99 19.13 -4.34
C LYS A 177 -15.85 18.21 -3.86
N ALA A 178 -15.22 17.47 -4.77
CA ALA A 178 -14.07 16.63 -4.44
C ALA A 178 -12.86 17.45 -3.98
N LEU A 179 -12.56 18.55 -4.66
CA LEU A 179 -11.47 19.45 -4.29
C LEU A 179 -11.72 20.08 -2.92
N ASP A 180 -12.94 20.56 -2.68
CA ASP A 180 -13.32 21.18 -1.41
C ASP A 180 -13.29 20.19 -0.26
N ASN A 181 -13.73 18.94 -0.47
CA ASN A 181 -13.63 17.88 0.53
C ASN A 181 -12.17 17.55 0.87
N ILE A 182 -11.26 17.54 -0.12
CA ILE A 182 -9.81 17.37 0.14
C ILE A 182 -9.25 18.55 0.94
N LYS A 183 -9.63 19.79 0.61
CA LYS A 183 -9.20 21.00 1.33
C LYS A 183 -9.69 21.01 2.78
N GLU A 184 -10.93 20.60 3.01
CA GLU A 184 -11.54 20.48 4.32
C GLU A 184 -10.82 19.40 5.14
N TYR A 185 -10.64 18.20 4.59
CA TYR A 185 -9.94 17.10 5.25
C TYR A 185 -8.51 17.48 5.67
N LEU A 186 -7.77 18.18 4.81
CA LEU A 186 -6.43 18.64 5.13
C LEU A 186 -6.38 19.77 6.17
N SER A 187 -7.52 20.38 6.50
CA SER A 187 -7.58 21.35 7.60
C SER A 187 -7.51 20.69 8.97
N SER A 188 -7.88 19.42 9.06
CA SER A 188 -7.82 18.58 10.27
C SER A 188 -7.02 17.29 10.00
N SER A 189 -5.93 17.41 9.23
CA SER A 189 -5.13 16.25 8.83
C SER A 189 -4.60 15.49 10.05
N PRO A 190 -4.63 14.15 10.04
CA PRO A 190 -4.17 13.36 11.17
C PRO A 190 -2.65 13.49 11.37
N VAL A 191 -2.24 13.49 12.63
CA VAL A 191 -0.83 13.35 13.03
C VAL A 191 -0.42 11.91 12.80
N LEU A 192 0.59 11.69 11.96
CA LEU A 192 1.15 10.36 11.72
C LEU A 192 2.28 10.12 12.70
N ILE A 193 2.41 8.92 13.25
CA ILE A 193 3.55 8.61 14.10
C ILE A 193 4.74 8.09 13.28
N PRO A 194 5.98 8.45 13.66
CA PRO A 194 7.14 7.76 13.15
C PRO A 194 7.12 6.29 13.62
N PRO A 195 7.55 5.35 12.78
CA PRO A 195 7.58 3.94 13.14
C PRO A 195 8.54 3.70 14.31
N GLN A 196 8.06 2.99 15.33
CA GLN A 196 8.84 2.60 16.50
C GLN A 196 9.53 1.26 16.25
N LYS A 197 10.83 1.19 16.56
CA LYS A 197 11.63 -0.04 16.38
C LYS A 197 11.16 -1.11 17.37
N GLY A 198 11.04 -2.35 16.89
CA GLY A 198 10.68 -3.51 17.70
C GLY A 198 9.18 -3.65 18.00
N ILE A 199 8.34 -2.75 17.50
CA ILE A 199 6.88 -2.83 17.66
C ILE A 199 6.29 -3.39 16.35
N PRO A 200 5.55 -4.51 16.39
CA PRO A 200 4.92 -5.07 15.19
C PRO A 200 3.97 -4.09 14.51
N PHE A 201 3.93 -4.16 13.18
CA PHE A 201 2.96 -3.42 12.40
C PHE A 201 1.61 -4.13 12.34
N ARG A 202 0.54 -3.36 12.23
CA ARG A 202 -0.81 -3.80 11.92
C ARG A 202 -1.20 -3.21 10.56
N LEU A 203 -1.56 -4.06 9.61
CA LEU A 203 -1.92 -3.66 8.25
C LEU A 203 -3.39 -3.95 8.01
N TYR A 204 -4.19 -2.89 7.91
CA TYR A 204 -5.60 -3.00 7.55
C TYR A 204 -5.74 -2.82 6.04
N LEU A 205 -6.45 -3.76 5.40
CA LEU A 205 -6.70 -3.74 3.96
C LEU A 205 -8.17 -3.39 3.70
N SER A 206 -8.40 -2.58 2.67
CA SER A 206 -9.73 -2.33 2.11
C SER A 206 -9.71 -2.37 0.59
N VAL A 207 -10.81 -2.82 0.00
CA VAL A 207 -10.93 -3.11 -1.44
C VAL A 207 -12.30 -2.66 -1.91
N GLY A 208 -12.38 -1.60 -2.70
CA GLY A 208 -13.61 -1.23 -3.40
C GLY A 208 -13.70 -1.86 -4.79
N GLU A 209 -14.78 -1.57 -5.51
CA GLU A 209 -14.96 -1.97 -6.90
C GLU A 209 -13.83 -1.50 -7.82
N LYS A 210 -13.38 -0.25 -7.67
CA LYS A 210 -12.42 0.40 -8.58
C LYS A 210 -11.10 0.82 -7.92
N SER A 211 -11.00 0.74 -6.60
CA SER A 211 -9.80 1.17 -5.87
C SER A 211 -9.46 0.22 -4.73
N ILE A 212 -8.20 0.25 -4.32
CA ILE A 212 -7.67 -0.48 -3.17
C ILE A 212 -7.04 0.52 -2.20
N GLY A 213 -7.20 0.25 -0.91
CA GLY A 213 -6.65 1.06 0.15
C GLY A 213 -6.05 0.22 1.26
N LEU A 214 -5.12 0.80 2.00
CA LEU A 214 -4.60 0.27 3.23
C LEU A 214 -4.33 1.39 4.23
N VAL A 215 -4.28 1.01 5.49
CA VAL A 215 -3.67 1.81 6.55
C VAL A 215 -2.65 0.97 7.33
N LEU A 216 -1.44 1.50 7.50
CA LEU A 216 -0.36 0.93 8.29
C LEU A 216 -0.37 1.56 9.68
N ILE A 217 -0.37 0.73 10.72
CA ILE A 217 -0.60 1.12 12.10
C ILE A 217 0.42 0.45 13.02
N GLN A 218 0.74 1.11 14.13
CA GLN A 218 1.36 0.46 15.29
C GLN A 218 0.50 0.70 16.52
N GLU A 219 0.44 -0.31 17.39
CA GLU A 219 -0.22 -0.18 18.69
C GLU A 219 0.82 0.27 19.72
N LEU A 220 0.68 1.51 20.20
CA LEU A 220 1.53 2.11 21.21
C LEU A 220 0.70 2.35 22.46
N GLU A 221 1.12 1.79 23.59
CA GLU A 221 0.44 1.97 24.89
C GLU A 221 -1.06 1.63 24.85
N GLY A 222 -1.44 0.59 24.09
CA GLY A 222 -2.83 0.16 23.91
C GLY A 222 -3.67 1.06 22.99
N LYS A 223 -3.05 2.02 22.30
CA LYS A 223 -3.70 2.89 21.30
C LYS A 223 -3.16 2.59 19.91
N GLU A 224 -4.07 2.36 18.95
CA GLU A 224 -3.72 2.23 17.54
C GLU A 224 -3.39 3.62 16.97
N ARG A 225 -2.17 3.77 16.46
CA ARG A 225 -1.69 5.02 15.86
C ARG A 225 -1.25 4.79 14.41
N VAL A 226 -1.65 5.70 13.54
CA VAL A 226 -1.41 5.56 12.10
C VAL A 226 0.00 5.99 11.75
N VAL A 227 0.69 5.12 11.02
CA VAL A 227 2.03 5.36 10.47
C VAL A 227 1.90 5.85 9.02
N PHE A 228 1.01 5.25 8.23
CA PHE A 228 0.91 5.55 6.80
C PHE A 228 -0.44 5.19 6.19
N TYR A 229 -1.05 6.11 5.42
CA TYR A 229 -2.16 5.79 4.51
C TYR A 229 -1.65 5.56 3.09
N LEU A 230 -2.14 4.51 2.43
CA LEU A 230 -1.85 4.27 1.03
C LEU A 230 -3.10 3.81 0.31
N SER A 231 -3.35 4.35 -0.87
CA SER A 231 -4.41 3.87 -1.73
C SER A 231 -4.05 4.06 -3.21
N ARG A 232 -4.76 3.33 -4.07
CA ARG A 232 -4.49 3.22 -5.50
C ARG A 232 -5.75 2.81 -6.26
N TRP A 233 -5.91 3.37 -7.46
CA TRP A 233 -6.86 2.88 -8.45
C TRP A 233 -6.44 1.53 -9.04
N LEU A 234 -7.42 0.64 -9.21
CA LEU A 234 -7.23 -0.56 -10.00
C LEU A 234 -7.01 -0.18 -11.47
N LEU A 235 -6.09 -0.86 -12.13
CA LEU A 235 -5.93 -0.77 -13.57
C LEU A 235 -7.15 -1.39 -14.26
N ASP A 236 -7.44 -1.01 -15.50
CA ASP A 236 -8.61 -1.54 -16.23
C ASP A 236 -8.59 -3.07 -16.31
N ALA A 237 -7.40 -3.68 -16.38
CA ALA A 237 -7.21 -5.12 -16.34
C ALA A 237 -7.42 -5.75 -14.94
N GLU A 238 -7.29 -4.97 -13.87
CA GLU A 238 -7.47 -5.38 -12.47
C GLU A 238 -8.90 -5.16 -11.95
N THR A 239 -9.65 -4.23 -12.55
CA THR A 239 -11.07 -3.98 -12.22
C THR A 239 -11.96 -5.22 -12.26
N PRO A 240 -11.86 -6.14 -13.25
CA PRO A 240 -12.69 -7.35 -13.30
C PRO A 240 -12.23 -8.48 -12.37
N TYR A 241 -11.17 -8.29 -11.58
CA TYR A 241 -10.71 -9.31 -10.64
C TYR A 241 -11.79 -9.65 -9.62
N SER A 242 -11.79 -10.91 -9.18
CA SER A 242 -12.63 -11.32 -8.06
C SER A 242 -12.26 -10.53 -6.79
N PRO A 243 -13.19 -10.33 -5.84
CA PRO A 243 -12.89 -9.67 -4.56
C PRO A 243 -11.67 -10.27 -3.83
N VAL A 244 -11.51 -11.59 -3.94
CA VAL A 244 -10.35 -12.33 -3.42
C VAL A 244 -9.05 -11.90 -4.09
N GLU A 245 -9.01 -11.89 -5.42
CA GLU A 245 -7.82 -11.46 -6.17
C GLU A 245 -7.48 -9.99 -5.90
N LYS A 246 -8.48 -9.11 -5.79
CA LYS A 246 -8.28 -7.69 -5.44
C LYS A 246 -7.70 -7.54 -4.04
N LEU A 247 -8.11 -8.36 -3.09
CA LEU A 247 -7.54 -8.39 -1.74
C LEU A 247 -6.08 -8.86 -1.74
N CYS A 248 -5.77 -9.93 -2.46
CA CYS A 248 -4.39 -10.41 -2.64
C CYS A 248 -3.51 -9.35 -3.31
N LEU A 249 -4.03 -8.68 -4.34
CA LEU A 249 -3.38 -7.57 -5.02
C LEU A 249 -3.15 -6.40 -4.06
N CYS A 250 -4.12 -6.08 -3.20
CA CYS A 250 -3.99 -5.03 -2.20
C CYS A 250 -2.86 -5.35 -1.24
N LEU A 251 -2.80 -6.56 -0.68
CA LEU A 251 -1.70 -6.99 0.19
C LEU A 251 -0.33 -6.96 -0.51
N TYR A 252 -0.23 -7.51 -1.72
CA TYR A 252 1.00 -7.46 -2.52
C TYR A 252 1.48 -6.02 -2.78
N PHE A 253 0.56 -5.16 -3.20
CA PHE A 253 0.84 -3.75 -3.44
C PHE A 253 1.29 -3.04 -2.16
N SER A 254 0.64 -3.34 -1.04
CA SER A 254 0.96 -2.84 0.30
C SER A 254 2.41 -3.14 0.66
N CYS A 255 2.78 -4.43 0.64
CA CYS A 255 4.10 -4.88 1.04
C CYS A 255 5.20 -4.39 0.11
N THR A 256 4.93 -4.32 -1.19
CA THR A 256 5.90 -3.81 -2.17
C THR A 256 6.17 -2.31 -1.96
N ARG A 257 5.12 -1.52 -1.71
CA ARG A 257 5.26 -0.06 -1.52
C ARG A 257 5.84 0.31 -0.15
N LEU A 258 5.46 -0.42 0.88
CA LEU A 258 5.92 -0.23 2.26
C LEU A 258 7.06 -1.16 2.63
N ARG A 259 7.78 -1.67 1.62
CA ARG A 259 8.89 -2.60 1.78
C ARG A 259 9.92 -2.14 2.81
N HIS A 260 10.26 -0.85 2.78
CA HIS A 260 11.21 -0.23 3.71
C HIS A 260 10.74 -0.22 5.18
N TYR A 261 9.43 -0.32 5.44
CA TYR A 261 8.90 -0.50 6.79
C TYR A 261 8.79 -1.98 7.17
N LEU A 262 8.32 -2.83 6.24
CA LEU A 262 7.89 -4.19 6.57
C LEU A 262 9.00 -5.25 6.49
N LEU A 263 10.09 -5.02 5.75
CA LEU A 263 11.08 -6.07 5.48
C LEU A 263 11.76 -6.63 6.74
N SER A 264 12.01 -5.77 7.74
CA SER A 264 12.70 -6.15 8.98
C SER A 264 11.78 -6.20 10.19
N ASN A 265 10.46 -6.16 10.00
CA ASN A 265 9.49 -6.07 11.10
C ASN A 265 8.34 -7.05 10.89
N GLU A 266 7.87 -7.64 11.99
CA GLU A 266 6.65 -8.44 11.99
C GLU A 266 5.44 -7.57 11.61
N CYS A 267 4.57 -8.09 10.76
CA CYS A 267 3.37 -7.40 10.32
C CYS A 267 2.14 -8.31 10.42
N THR A 268 1.16 -7.87 11.21
CA THR A 268 -0.14 -8.53 11.33
C THR A 268 -1.12 -7.91 10.35
N VAL A 269 -1.56 -8.69 9.37
CA VAL A 269 -2.59 -8.33 8.41
C VAL A 269 -3.96 -8.56 9.02
N ILE A 270 -4.76 -7.50 9.06
CA ILE A 270 -6.09 -7.50 9.63
C ILE A 270 -7.10 -7.33 8.49
N CYS A 271 -7.90 -8.38 8.30
CA CYS A 271 -8.94 -8.38 7.29
C CYS A 271 -10.14 -9.18 7.77
N LYS A 272 -11.35 -8.69 7.49
CA LYS A 272 -12.61 -9.40 7.77
C LYS A 272 -12.71 -10.76 7.06
N SER A 273 -12.00 -10.91 5.93
CA SER A 273 -12.04 -12.12 5.12
C SER A 273 -10.93 -13.10 5.51
N ASP A 274 -11.32 -14.36 5.79
CA ASP A 274 -10.41 -15.50 6.03
C ASP A 274 -9.57 -15.88 4.80
N VAL A 275 -9.81 -15.26 3.64
CA VAL A 275 -9.08 -15.52 2.40
C VAL A 275 -7.60 -15.18 2.54
N VAL A 276 -7.24 -14.10 3.24
CA VAL A 276 -5.84 -13.76 3.52
C VAL A 276 -5.20 -14.84 4.39
N ARG A 277 -5.93 -15.34 5.39
CA ARG A 277 -5.47 -16.45 6.23
C ARG A 277 -5.15 -17.68 5.39
N TYR A 278 -6.05 -18.05 4.48
CA TYR A 278 -5.84 -19.19 3.59
C TYR A 278 -4.66 -18.94 2.65
N MET A 279 -4.55 -17.74 2.08
CA MET A 279 -3.45 -17.34 1.20
C MET A 279 -2.08 -17.47 1.86
N LEU A 280 -1.97 -17.04 3.13
CA LEU A 280 -0.72 -17.10 3.89
C LEU A 280 -0.39 -18.52 4.42
N SER A 281 -1.39 -19.39 4.56
CA SER A 281 -1.21 -20.74 5.14
C SER A 281 -1.18 -21.89 4.12
N ALA A 282 -1.85 -21.75 2.98
CA ALA A 282 -1.99 -22.80 1.95
C ALA A 282 -1.96 -22.15 0.55
N PRO A 283 -0.78 -21.83 0.02
CA PRO A 283 -0.64 -21.01 -1.18
C PRO A 283 -1.18 -21.72 -2.42
N ILE A 284 -2.13 -21.09 -3.12
CA ILE A 284 -2.51 -21.51 -4.47
C ILE A 284 -1.40 -21.01 -5.41
N LEU A 285 -0.45 -21.89 -5.74
CA LEU A 285 0.77 -21.56 -6.51
C LEU A 285 0.55 -21.46 -8.03
N LYS A 286 -0.66 -21.11 -8.50
CA LYS A 286 -0.95 -21.01 -9.94
C LYS A 286 -1.35 -19.58 -10.34
N GLY A 287 -0.89 -19.17 -11.53
CA GLY A 287 -1.24 -17.89 -12.12
C GLY A 287 -0.64 -16.67 -11.38
N ARG A 288 -1.35 -15.54 -11.44
CA ARG A 288 -0.88 -14.25 -10.88
C ARG A 288 -0.83 -14.25 -9.35
N VAL A 289 -1.84 -14.83 -8.70
CA VAL A 289 -1.90 -14.92 -7.23
C VAL A 289 -0.71 -15.70 -6.68
N GLY A 290 -0.31 -16.79 -7.34
CA GLY A 290 0.90 -17.53 -6.96
C GLY A 290 2.17 -16.67 -7.03
N LYS A 291 2.33 -15.84 -8.06
CA LYS A 291 3.48 -14.91 -8.18
C LYS A 291 3.49 -13.88 -7.06
N TRP A 292 2.33 -13.30 -6.73
CA TRP A 292 2.22 -12.34 -5.63
C TRP A 292 2.53 -12.98 -4.29
N ILE A 293 2.01 -14.18 -4.02
CA ILE A 293 2.32 -14.92 -2.78
C ILE A 293 3.81 -15.22 -2.68
N PHE A 294 4.44 -15.65 -3.78
CA PHE A 294 5.88 -15.89 -3.80
C PHE A 294 6.66 -14.62 -3.43
N SER A 295 6.30 -13.46 -4.00
CA SER A 295 6.90 -12.18 -3.62
C SER A 295 6.61 -11.78 -2.17
N LEU A 296 5.51 -12.24 -1.58
CA LEU A 296 5.18 -11.96 -0.18
C LEU A 296 5.99 -12.81 0.82
N THR A 297 6.68 -13.86 0.37
CA THR A 297 7.48 -14.73 1.25
C THR A 297 8.67 -14.04 1.90
N GLU A 298 9.10 -12.88 1.38
CA GLU A 298 10.17 -12.10 1.98
C GLU A 298 9.76 -11.30 3.23
N PHE A 299 8.47 -11.28 3.57
CA PHE A 299 7.92 -10.53 4.69
C PHE A 299 7.42 -11.48 5.79
N ASP A 300 7.60 -11.09 7.06
CA ASP A 300 7.02 -11.80 8.21
C ASP A 300 5.56 -11.36 8.40
N LEU A 301 4.64 -12.03 7.69
CA LEU A 301 3.21 -11.73 7.70
C LEU A 301 2.43 -12.71 8.56
N ARG A 302 1.65 -12.19 9.50
CA ARG A 302 0.67 -12.95 10.29
C ARG A 302 -0.74 -12.48 9.98
N TYR A 303 -1.73 -13.35 10.14
CA TYR A 303 -3.13 -12.99 9.94
C TYR A 303 -3.87 -12.92 11.28
N GLU A 304 -4.66 -11.86 11.47
CA GLU A 304 -5.60 -11.75 12.57
C GLU A 304 -6.99 -11.30 12.07
N SER A 305 -8.04 -11.93 12.59
CA SER A 305 -9.42 -11.47 12.37
C SER A 305 -9.67 -10.17 13.16
N PRO A 306 -10.42 -9.19 12.63
CA PRO A 306 -10.66 -7.93 13.33
C PRO A 306 -11.48 -8.14 14.62
N LYS A 307 -10.87 -7.89 15.79
CA LYS A 307 -11.47 -8.07 17.13
C LYS A 307 -12.12 -6.80 17.70
N ALA A 308 -12.86 -6.07 16.87
CA ALA A 308 -13.37 -4.70 17.05
C ALA A 308 -12.41 -3.61 16.53
N ILE A 309 -12.99 -2.63 15.84
CA ILE A 309 -12.29 -1.48 15.24
C ILE A 309 -12.03 -0.47 16.36
N LYS A 310 -10.76 -0.18 16.66
CA LYS A 310 -10.36 0.75 17.71
C LYS A 310 -9.70 1.99 17.11
N GLY A 311 -10.48 3.05 16.94
CA GLY A 311 -9.96 4.38 16.61
C GLY A 311 -10.61 5.04 15.41
N GLN A 312 -10.74 6.37 15.49
CA GLN A 312 -11.44 7.19 14.51
C GLN A 312 -10.83 7.07 13.12
N ALA A 313 -9.50 7.14 13.01
CA ALA A 313 -8.77 6.98 11.75
C ALA A 313 -9.09 5.67 11.00
N ILE A 314 -9.26 4.57 11.73
CA ILE A 314 -9.59 3.26 11.15
C ILE A 314 -11.06 3.22 10.77
N ALA A 315 -11.93 3.79 11.62
CA ALA A 315 -13.34 3.92 11.31
C ALA A 315 -13.55 4.74 10.02
N ASP A 316 -12.88 5.89 9.90
CA ASP A 316 -12.92 6.75 8.71
C ASP A 316 -12.39 6.02 7.49
N PHE A 317 -11.23 5.37 7.61
CA PHE A 317 -10.67 4.57 6.52
C PHE A 317 -11.62 3.46 6.05
N ILE A 318 -12.24 2.75 6.99
CA ILE A 318 -13.20 1.69 6.67
C ILE A 318 -14.47 2.28 6.04
N VAL A 319 -15.02 3.37 6.57
CA VAL A 319 -16.22 4.04 6.06
C VAL A 319 -15.98 4.56 4.64
N GLU A 320 -14.86 5.24 4.41
CA GLU A 320 -14.51 5.79 3.10
C GLU A 320 -14.31 4.72 2.01
N HIS A 321 -13.97 3.49 2.40
CA HIS A 321 -13.82 2.37 1.48
C HIS A 321 -14.95 1.34 1.61
N ARG A 322 -16.08 1.69 2.24
CA ARG A 322 -17.25 0.80 2.21
C ARG A 322 -17.83 0.80 0.81
N ASP A 323 -17.56 -0.30 0.13
CA ASP A 323 -18.46 -0.86 -0.85
C ASP A 323 -19.30 -1.90 -0.09
N ASP A 324 -20.62 -1.73 -0.02
CA ASP A 324 -21.53 -2.62 0.72
C ASP A 324 -21.40 -4.10 0.27
N SER A 325 -20.74 -4.33 -0.88
CA SER A 325 -20.38 -5.63 -1.45
C SER A 325 -19.36 -6.45 -0.66
N ILE A 326 -18.54 -5.86 0.22
CA ILE A 326 -17.54 -6.62 1.02
C ILE A 326 -18.18 -7.22 2.29
N SER A 327 -19.33 -6.70 2.72
CA SER A 327 -20.09 -7.18 3.89
C SER A 327 -20.42 -8.67 3.79
N SER A 328 -20.45 -9.17 2.56
CA SER A 328 -20.71 -10.55 2.23
C SER A 328 -19.80 -10.97 1.08
N VAL A 329 -18.58 -11.38 1.42
CA VAL A 329 -18.19 -12.70 0.90
C VAL A 329 -19.14 -13.69 1.58
N GLU A 330 -20.42 -13.67 1.16
CA GLU A 330 -21.28 -14.80 1.35
C GLU A 330 -20.50 -15.93 0.72
N ILE A 331 -20.06 -16.87 1.56
CA ILE A 331 -19.58 -18.15 1.08
C ILE A 331 -20.80 -18.74 0.40
N VAL A 332 -21.01 -18.45 -0.88
CA VAL A 332 -22.11 -19.03 -1.64
C VAL A 332 -21.70 -20.48 -1.83
N PRO A 333 -22.35 -21.42 -1.12
CA PRO A 333 -21.89 -22.78 -1.08
C PRO A 333 -22.03 -23.37 -2.49
N TRP A 334 -20.98 -24.05 -2.95
CA TRP A 334 -21.12 -24.88 -4.13
C TRP A 334 -22.11 -25.99 -3.80
N THR A 335 -23.09 -26.19 -4.67
CA THR A 335 -24.05 -27.30 -4.48
C THR A 335 -23.47 -28.53 -5.13
N LEU A 336 -23.33 -29.58 -4.34
CA LEU A 336 -22.64 -30.78 -4.76
C LEU A 336 -23.56 -31.99 -4.58
N PHE A 337 -23.86 -32.65 -5.69
CA PHE A 337 -24.68 -33.86 -5.73
C PHE A 337 -23.77 -35.06 -5.98
N PHE A 338 -24.09 -36.15 -5.29
CA PHE A 338 -23.46 -37.44 -5.50
C PHE A 338 -24.54 -38.47 -5.80
N ASP A 339 -24.39 -39.21 -6.89
CA ASP A 339 -25.06 -40.49 -7.05
C ASP A 339 -24.03 -41.59 -6.75
N GLY A 340 -24.19 -42.22 -5.58
CA GLY A 340 -23.48 -43.46 -5.34
C GLY A 340 -24.09 -44.55 -6.22
N SER A 341 -23.41 -44.94 -7.30
CA SER A 341 -23.85 -46.08 -8.10
C SER A 341 -22.96 -47.30 -7.80
N LEU A 342 -23.58 -48.33 -7.23
CA LEU A 342 -22.95 -49.61 -6.98
C LEU A 342 -23.38 -50.57 -8.10
N ARG A 343 -22.44 -51.02 -8.94
CA ARG A 343 -22.70 -52.13 -9.89
C ARG A 343 -21.89 -53.35 -9.46
N THR A 344 -22.36 -54.54 -9.82
CA THR A 344 -21.72 -55.82 -9.45
C THR A 344 -20.28 -55.97 -9.95
N HIS A 345 -19.87 -55.18 -10.96
CA HIS A 345 -18.54 -55.23 -11.59
C HIS A 345 -17.72 -53.92 -11.43
N GLY A 346 -18.14 -53.00 -10.56
CA GLY A 346 -17.41 -51.76 -10.32
C GLY A 346 -18.17 -50.74 -9.48
N CYS A 347 -17.44 -49.91 -8.73
CA CYS A 347 -18.01 -48.79 -7.98
C CYS A 347 -17.69 -47.49 -8.72
N GLY A 348 -18.72 -46.69 -9.00
CA GLY A 348 -18.55 -45.37 -9.62
C GLY A 348 -19.24 -44.31 -8.77
N ILE A 349 -18.55 -43.21 -8.50
CA ILE A 349 -19.16 -42.01 -7.92
C ILE A 349 -19.34 -41.00 -9.04
N GLY A 350 -20.59 -40.69 -9.37
CA GLY A 350 -20.90 -39.50 -10.14
C GLY A 350 -20.96 -38.30 -9.19
N LEU A 351 -20.27 -37.25 -9.59
CA LEU A 351 -20.15 -35.99 -8.87
C LEU A 351 -20.70 -34.91 -9.78
N VAL A 352 -21.75 -34.23 -9.36
CA VAL A 352 -22.24 -33.03 -10.04
C VAL A 352 -21.98 -31.84 -9.14
N ILE A 353 -21.17 -30.92 -9.63
CA ILE A 353 -20.83 -29.70 -8.92
C ILE A 353 -21.50 -28.53 -9.65
N ILE A 354 -22.31 -27.77 -8.91
CA ILE A 354 -22.97 -26.56 -9.42
C ILE A 354 -22.32 -25.35 -8.76
N SER A 355 -21.76 -24.47 -9.57
CA SER A 355 -21.18 -23.21 -9.12
C SER A 355 -22.27 -22.22 -8.68
N PRO A 356 -21.92 -21.23 -7.84
CA PRO A 356 -22.80 -20.10 -7.51
C PRO A 356 -23.38 -19.34 -8.71
N ARG A 357 -22.75 -19.45 -9.89
CA ARG A 357 -23.18 -18.81 -11.15
C ARG A 357 -24.03 -19.74 -12.03
N GLY A 358 -24.44 -20.90 -11.52
CA GLY A 358 -25.26 -21.87 -12.26
C GLY A 358 -24.48 -22.78 -13.22
N HIS A 359 -23.17 -22.62 -13.36
CA HIS A 359 -22.38 -23.56 -14.16
C HIS A 359 -22.37 -24.94 -13.52
N VAL A 360 -22.76 -25.93 -14.31
CA VAL A 360 -22.78 -27.34 -13.93
C VAL A 360 -21.54 -28.01 -14.49
N SER A 361 -20.82 -28.75 -13.65
CA SER A 361 -19.70 -29.60 -14.06
C SER A 361 -19.89 -30.99 -13.47
N SER A 362 -19.82 -32.01 -14.32
CA SER A 362 -19.93 -33.41 -13.93
C SER A 362 -18.55 -34.06 -13.95
N LEU A 363 -18.26 -34.85 -12.92
CA LEU A 363 -17.06 -35.65 -12.79
C LEU A 363 -17.47 -37.09 -12.49
N LEU A 364 -16.80 -38.05 -13.13
CA LEU A 364 -17.04 -39.47 -12.91
C LEU A 364 -15.76 -40.09 -12.37
N ILE A 365 -15.83 -40.61 -11.14
CA ILE A 365 -14.69 -41.27 -10.48
C ILE A 365 -14.94 -42.77 -10.50
N LEU A 366 -14.11 -43.49 -11.24
CA LEU A 366 -14.07 -44.95 -11.23
C LEU A 366 -13.25 -45.43 -10.03
N LEU A 367 -13.88 -46.12 -9.10
CA LEU A 367 -13.21 -46.73 -7.96
C LEU A 367 -12.83 -48.17 -8.32
N ASN A 368 -11.54 -48.40 -8.55
CA ASN A 368 -11.00 -49.74 -8.69
C ASN A 368 -10.83 -50.37 -7.29
N HIS A 369 -11.58 -51.46 -7.07
CA HIS A 369 -11.62 -52.33 -5.89
C HIS A 369 -12.40 -51.87 -4.64
N MET A 370 -13.29 -52.78 -4.24
CA MET A 370 -14.23 -52.72 -3.13
C MET A 370 -13.54 -52.75 -1.76
N ARG A 371 -13.80 -51.74 -0.93
CA ARG A 371 -14.09 -51.95 0.50
C ARG A 371 -15.43 -51.29 0.82
N PRO A 372 -16.37 -52.01 1.46
CA PRO A 372 -17.65 -51.47 1.85
C PRO A 372 -17.46 -50.52 3.04
N ILE A 373 -18.22 -49.42 3.06
CA ILE A 373 -18.13 -48.27 3.98
C ILE A 373 -17.05 -47.26 3.58
N ILE A 374 -17.36 -46.47 2.55
CA ILE A 374 -16.64 -45.24 2.27
C ILE A 374 -17.16 -44.15 3.23
N LYS A 375 -16.57 -44.08 4.43
CA LYS A 375 -16.38 -42.79 5.09
C LYS A 375 -15.32 -42.05 4.27
N LEU A 376 -15.73 -41.42 3.16
CA LEU A 376 -14.89 -40.41 2.50
C LEU A 376 -14.85 -39.21 3.44
N SER A 377 -13.96 -39.27 4.42
CA SER A 377 -13.46 -38.07 5.06
C SER A 377 -12.63 -37.35 3.99
N MET A 378 -13.29 -36.48 3.22
CA MET A 378 -12.60 -35.33 2.63
C MET A 378 -12.17 -34.43 3.80
N LYS A 379 -11.14 -34.84 4.53
CA LYS A 379 -10.31 -33.87 5.24
C LYS A 379 -9.63 -33.07 4.14
N GLN A 380 -9.87 -31.76 4.15
CA GLN A 380 -9.35 -30.75 3.21
C GLN A 380 -10.09 -30.62 1.87
N CYS A 381 -11.37 -30.26 1.93
CA CYS A 381 -11.83 -29.19 1.03
C CYS A 381 -12.74 -28.25 1.82
N SER A 382 -12.20 -27.07 2.13
CA SER A 382 -12.86 -25.83 2.56
C SER A 382 -14.02 -25.94 3.56
N ARG A 383 -13.75 -25.48 4.79
CA ARG A 383 -14.78 -24.96 5.71
C ARG A 383 -15.67 -23.97 4.93
N GLY A 384 -16.87 -24.40 4.56
CA GLY A 384 -17.80 -23.63 3.71
C GLY A 384 -18.88 -24.45 2.98
N CYS A 385 -18.73 -25.78 2.85
CA CYS A 385 -19.78 -26.62 2.25
C CYS A 385 -20.85 -27.02 3.30
N ASN A 386 -22.08 -26.50 3.16
CA ASN A 386 -23.25 -27.02 3.86
C ASN A 386 -23.75 -28.29 3.16
N TYR A 387 -23.69 -29.43 3.85
CA TYR A 387 -24.24 -30.70 3.37
C TYR A 387 -25.74 -30.78 3.67
N SER A 388 -26.58 -30.65 2.64
CA SER A 388 -28.02 -30.94 2.72
C SER A 388 -28.29 -32.35 2.18
N ARG A 389 -28.53 -33.33 3.07
CA ARG A 389 -29.15 -34.61 2.68
C ARG A 389 -30.65 -34.40 2.50
N LYS A 390 -31.13 -34.40 1.27
CA LYS A 390 -32.52 -34.78 0.96
C LYS A 390 -32.50 -36.08 0.18
N LEU A 391 -32.97 -37.16 0.83
CA LEU A 391 -33.19 -38.46 0.21
C LEU A 391 -34.64 -38.52 -0.31
N LYS A 392 -34.76 -38.97 -1.57
CA LYS A 392 -35.94 -39.49 -2.33
C LYS A 392 -36.94 -38.46 -2.92
N PRO A 393 -37.70 -38.82 -3.99
CA PRO A 393 -37.70 -40.06 -4.79
C PRO A 393 -37.39 -39.86 -6.29
N ILE A 394 -36.91 -40.92 -6.92
CA ILE A 394 -36.77 -41.07 -8.38
C ILE A 394 -38.18 -41.20 -8.99
N PRO A 395 -38.47 -40.48 -10.08
CA PRO A 395 -38.90 -41.17 -11.29
C PRO A 395 -38.30 -40.52 -12.54
N LEU A 396 -37.28 -41.14 -13.13
CA LEU A 396 -36.96 -40.94 -14.53
C LEU A 396 -37.64 -42.05 -15.32
N LYS A 397 -38.86 -41.76 -15.78
CA LYS A 397 -39.47 -42.49 -16.89
C LYS A 397 -38.64 -42.24 -18.16
N SER A 398 -38.34 -43.34 -18.84
CA SER A 398 -38.08 -43.49 -20.28
C SER A 398 -37.13 -42.48 -20.94
N TRP A 399 -35.86 -42.86 -21.06
CA TRP A 399 -35.15 -42.69 -22.33
C TRP A 399 -34.61 -44.06 -22.73
N GLY A 400 -35.33 -44.69 -23.65
CA GLY A 400 -34.92 -45.93 -24.29
C GLY A 400 -33.76 -45.67 -25.24
N ILE A 401 -32.81 -46.61 -25.24
CA ILE A 401 -31.84 -46.78 -26.31
C ILE A 401 -32.52 -47.66 -27.36
N LEU A 402 -32.60 -47.19 -28.60
CA LEU A 402 -32.78 -48.01 -29.78
C LEU A 402 -32.05 -47.31 -30.94
N CYS A 403 -30.91 -47.92 -31.32
CA CYS A 403 -29.98 -47.63 -32.42
C CYS A 403 -29.33 -46.24 -32.47
#